data_AF-A0AAE1AQV7-F1
#
_entry.id   AF-A0AAE1AQV7-F1
#
_cell.length_a   1.000
_cell.length_b   1.000
_cell.length_c   1.000
_cell.angle_alpha   90.00
_cell.angle_beta   90.00
_cell.angle_gamma   90.00
#
_symmetry.space_group_name_H-M   'P 1'
#
loop_
_entity.id
_entity.type
_entity.pdbx_description
1 polymer ?
#
loop_
_entity_poly.entity_id
_entity_poly.type
_entity_poly.pdbx_seq_one_letter_code
_entity_poly.pdbx_strand_id
1 'polypeptide(L)' 'MGSNSPNSFVYNLTGRKMVTVNYNNSDDGLEVTRMRLTGGSFRAMIFLISGPRIKERVVKFIASTSRLWKGHSGSSG' A
#
# COMPACT_ATOMS: atom_id res chain seq x y z
N MET A 1 -2.66 -23.34 -14.28
CA MET A 1 -2.64 -21.87 -14.13
C MET A 1 -1.46 -21.50 -13.26
N GLY A 2 -0.63 -20.56 -13.67
CA GLY A 2 0.55 -20.20 -12.87
C GLY A 2 0.31 -18.90 -12.13
N SER A 3 0.38 -18.93 -10.80
CA SER A 3 0.31 -17.74 -9.97
C SER A 3 1.68 -17.05 -9.96
N ASN A 4 1.67 -15.72 -10.06
CA ASN A 4 2.82 -14.87 -9.75
C ASN A 4 2.39 -13.89 -8.66
N SER A 5 3.20 -13.73 -7.62
CA SER A 5 2.89 -12.84 -6.50
C SER A 5 4.05 -11.85 -6.34
N PRO A 6 4.01 -10.68 -7.02
CA PRO A 6 5.02 -9.67 -6.80
C PRO A 6 4.96 -9.18 -5.36
N ASN A 7 6.11 -9.22 -4.68
CA ASN A 7 6.26 -8.67 -3.35
C ASN A 7 6.56 -7.18 -3.46
N SER A 8 5.75 -6.35 -2.82
CA SER A 8 5.98 -4.91 -2.69
C SER A 8 6.29 -4.55 -1.24
N PHE A 9 7.17 -3.58 -1.02
CA PHE A 9 7.53 -3.12 0.32
C PHE A 9 7.24 -1.62 0.46
N VAL A 10 6.61 -1.26 1.58
CA VAL A 10 6.42 0.13 1.98
C VAL A 10 7.25 0.41 3.23
N TYR A 11 8.14 1.39 3.13
CA TYR A 11 8.99 1.85 4.23
C TYR A 11 8.52 3.22 4.72
N ASN A 12 8.38 3.40 6.03
CA ASN A 12 8.18 4.71 6.64
C ASN A 12 9.39 5.07 7.51
N LEU A 13 10.21 6.00 7.02
CA LEU A 13 11.38 6.50 7.74
C LEU A 13 11.05 7.67 8.69
N THR A 14 9.80 8.16 8.68
CA THR A 14 9.38 9.37 9.40
C THR A 14 8.37 9.04 10.50
N GLY A 15 7.79 10.05 11.18
CA GLY A 15 6.75 9.84 12.19
C GLY A 15 5.53 9.03 11.72
N ARG A 16 4.58 8.77 12.61
CA ARG A 16 3.42 7.89 12.33
C ARG A 16 2.57 8.41 11.15
N LYS A 17 2.42 7.61 10.10
CA LYS A 17 1.63 7.93 8.90
C LYS A 17 0.50 6.93 8.67
N MET A 18 -0.58 7.40 8.06
CA MET A 18 -1.54 6.51 7.42
C MET A 18 -1.14 6.40 5.95
N VAL A 19 -0.98 5.17 5.48
CA VAL A 19 -0.54 4.87 4.12
C VAL A 19 -1.64 4.11 3.40
N THR A 20 -2.00 4.61 2.23
CA THR A 20 -2.91 3.95 1.29
C THR A 20 -2.07 3.46 0.13
N VAL A 21 -2.16 2.18 -0.18
CA VAL A 21 -1.51 1.57 -1.34
C VAL A 21 -2.60 1.13 -2.31
N ASN A 22 -2.55 1.70 -3.50
CA ASN A 22 -3.40 1.31 -4.62
C ASN A 22 -2.59 0.38 -5.53
N TYR A 23 -3.15 -0.78 -5.80
CA TYR A 23 -2.66 -1.77 -6.73
C TYR A 23 -3.61 -1.84 -7.91
N ASN A 24 -3.09 -1.67 -9.12
CA ASN A 24 -3.86 -1.88 -10.34
C ASN A 24 -3.13 -2.91 -11.19
N ASN A 25 -3.78 -4.06 -11.40
CA ASN A 25 -3.46 -4.97 -12.47
C ASN A 25 -4.54 -4.85 -13.53
N SER A 26 -4.14 -4.54 -14.76
CA SER A 26 -5.01 -4.27 -15.90
C SER A 26 -6.11 -5.30 -16.13
N ASP A 27 -5.94 -6.52 -15.60
CA ASP A 27 -6.86 -7.65 -15.74
C ASP A 27 -7.73 -7.93 -14.49
N ASP A 28 -7.27 -7.60 -13.27
CA ASP A 28 -7.94 -7.94 -12.00
C ASP A 28 -8.62 -6.72 -11.34
N GLY A 29 -8.43 -5.52 -11.89
CA GLY A 29 -8.99 -4.28 -11.37
C GLY A 29 -8.13 -3.60 -10.30
N LEU A 30 -8.71 -2.60 -9.64
CA LEU A 30 -8.04 -1.79 -8.62
C LEU A 30 -8.27 -2.38 -7.22
N GLU A 31 -7.21 -2.85 -6.57
CA GLU A 31 -7.21 -3.21 -5.15
C GLU A 31 -6.64 -2.07 -4.31
N VAL A 32 -7.30 -1.73 -3.20
CA VAL A 32 -6.87 -0.65 -2.31
C VAL A 32 -6.64 -1.19 -0.91
N THR A 33 -5.41 -1.11 -0.43
CA THR A 33 -5.06 -1.45 0.96
C THR A 33 -4.72 -0.20 1.74
N ARG A 34 -5.30 -0.05 2.93
CA ARG A 34 -4.96 1.01 3.89
C ARG A 34 -4.30 0.44 5.12
N MET A 35 -3.21 1.05 5.56
CA MET A 35 -2.47 0.60 6.73
C MET A 35 -1.86 1.77 7.50
N ARG A 36 -1.62 1.55 8.79
CA ARG A 36 -0.89 2.49 9.64
C ARG A 36 0.56 2.02 9.75
N LEU A 37 1.48 2.91 9.42
CA LEU A 37 2.92 2.65 9.52
C LEU A 37 3.54 3.59 10.56
N THR A 38 4.16 2.98 11.57
CA THR A 38 5.03 3.67 12.52
C THR A 38 6.34 4.07 11.85
N GLY A 39 7.07 4.99 12.48
CA GLY A 39 8.37 5.41 11.97
C GLY A 39 9.44 4.36 12.18
N GLY A 40 10.38 4.28 11.24
CA GLY A 40 11.40 3.23 11.18
C GLY A 40 10.84 1.84 10.90
N SER A 41 9.57 1.73 10.47
CA SER A 41 8.91 0.44 10.21
C SER A 41 8.69 0.23 8.72
N PHE A 42 8.65 -1.04 8.32
CA PHE A 42 8.29 -1.45 6.97
C PHE A 42 7.16 -2.47 7.01
N ARG A 43 6.44 -2.59 5.90
CA ARG A 43 5.46 -3.65 5.70
C ARG A 43 5.59 -4.26 4.32
N ALA A 44 5.70 -5.57 4.28
CA ALA A 44 5.61 -6.35 3.05
C ALA A 44 4.14 -6.48 2.64
N MET A 45 3.89 -6.36 1.35
CA MET A 45 2.60 -6.53 0.71
C MET A 45 2.71 -7.61 -0.36
N ILE A 46 1.85 -8.61 -0.26
CA ILE A 46 1.76 -9.71 -1.22
C ILE A 46 0.46 -9.49 -1.98
N PHE A 47 0.57 -9.33 -3.29
CA PHE A 47 -0.57 -9.24 -4.18
C PHE A 47 -0.63 -10.50 -5.02
N LEU A 48 -1.79 -11.15 -5.04
CA LEU A 48 -2.00 -12.34 -5.85
C LEU A 48 -2.40 -11.90 -7.26
N ILE A 49 -1.56 -12.23 -8.25
CA ILE A 49 -1.90 -12.01 -9.65
C ILE A 49 -2.37 -13.33 -10.23
N SER A 50 -3.65 -13.38 -10.59
CA SER A 50 -4.27 -14.50 -11.29
C SER A 50 -4.34 -14.19 -12.78
N GLY A 51 -3.84 -15.11 -13.62
CA GLY A 51 -4.02 -14.96 -15.06
C GLY A 51 -3.16 -15.87 -15.94
N PRO A 52 -3.43 -15.90 -17.25
CA PRO A 52 -2.65 -16.67 -18.20
C PRO A 52 -1.20 -16.14 -18.27
N ARG A 53 -0.22 -17.04 -18.11
CA ARG A 53 1.23 -16.75 -18.11
C ARG A 53 1.81 -16.29 -19.46
N ILE A 54 0.98 -16.12 -20.48
CA ILE A 54 1.39 -16.04 -21.89
C ILE A 54 1.55 -14.59 -22.37
N LYS A 55 1.35 -13.59 -21.49
CA LYS A 55 1.52 -12.17 -21.83
C LYS A 55 2.28 -11.43 -20.73
N GLU A 56 3.15 -10.51 -21.15
CA GLU A 56 3.72 -9.50 -20.27
C GLU A 56 2.60 -8.66 -19.64
N ARG A 57 2.70 -8.41 -18.33
CA ARG A 57 1.74 -7.61 -17.58
C ARG A 57 2.46 -6.44 -16.92
N VAL A 58 1.91 -5.24 -17.12
CA VAL A 58 2.34 -4.05 -16.39
C VAL A 58 1.53 -3.95 -15.12
N VAL A 59 2.21 -3.93 -13.98
CA VAL A 59 1.60 -3.80 -12.66
C VAL A 59 2.02 -2.46 -12.08
N LYS A 60 1.05 -1.66 -11.61
CA LYS A 60 1.32 -0.35 -11.00
C LYS A 60 0.97 -0.35 -9.52
N PHE A 61 1.95 0.04 -8.69
CA PHE A 61 1.78 0.29 -7.27
C PHE A 61 1.88 1.79 -7.00
N ILE A 62 0.90 2.35 -6.30
CA ILE A 62 0.91 3.75 -5.88
C ILE A 62 0.71 3.79 -4.37
N ALA A 63 1.73 4.22 -3.63
CA ALA A 63 1.61 4.51 -2.21
C ALA A 63 1.37 6.01 -2.00
N SER A 64 0.40 6.36 -1.18
CA SER A 64 0.09 7.73 -0.78
C SER A 64 -0.03 7.81 0.73
N THR A 65 0.44 8.90 1.32
CA THR A 65 0.39 9.07 2.78
C THR A 65 -0.52 10.23 3.15
N SER A 66 -1.24 10.08 4.27
CA SER A 66 -1.88 11.20 4.96
C SER A 66 -1.29 11.35 6.36
N ARG A 67 -1.14 12.60 6.80
CA ARG A 67 -0.75 12.88 8.18
C ARG A 67 -1.95 12.53 9.05
N LEU A 68 -1.75 11.64 10.02
CA LEU A 68 -2.74 11.47 11.07
C LEU A 68 -2.70 12.74 11.92
N TRP A 69 -3.69 13.61 11.73
CA TRP A 69 -3.82 14.83 12.51
C TRP A 69 -4.10 14.42 13.97
N LYS A 70 -3.15 14.66 14.87
CA LYS A 70 -3.39 14.58 16.31
C LYS A 70 -4.02 15.92 16.69
N GLY A 71 -5.35 15.99 16.69
CA GLY A 71 -6.06 17.16 17.20
C GLY A 71 -5.54 17.45 18.61
N HIS A 72 -4.90 18.59 18.81
CA HIS A 72 -4.69 19.12 20.14
C HIS A 72 -6.03 19.73 20.54
N SER A 73 -6.83 18.99 21.30
CA SER A 73 -7.89 19.56 22.11
C SER A 73 -7.23 20.34 23.26
N GLY A 74 -6.80 21.56 22.95
CA GLY A 74 -6.43 22.55 23.97
C GLY A 74 -7.71 23.08 24.59
N SER A 75 -8.11 22.51 25.73
CA SER A 75 -9.08 23.12 26.64
C SER A 75 -8.39 24.31 27.29
N SER A 76 -8.64 25.51 26.80
CA SER A 76 -8.40 26.74 27.56
C SER A 76 -9.60 26.94 28.50
N GLY A 77 -9.42 26.50 29.75
CA GLY A 77 -10.19 26.93 30.92
C GLY A 77 -9.31 27.81 31.80
#